data_AF-A0A7W1QW24-F1
#
_entry.id   AF-A0A7W1QW24-F1
#
_cell.length_a   1.000
_cell.length_b   1.000
_cell.length_c   1.000
_cell.angle_alpha   90.00
_cell.angle_beta   90.00
_cell.angle_gamma   90.00
#
_symmetry.space_group_name_H-M   'P 1'
#
loop_
_entity.id
_entity.type
_entity.pdbx_description
1 polymer ?
#
loop_
_entity_poly.entity_id
_entity_poly.type
_entity_poly.pdbx_seq_one_letter_code
_entity_poly.pdbx_strand_id
1 'polypeptide(L)' 'MLAEQFGKLVRDQRVRKRLRQVDVARSAAVSRTVLSRLEQGRAEPVQTDVLDRLLRVLEISPQVVARSGPDAARIQARME' A
#
# COMPACT_ATOMS: atom_id res chain seq x y z
N MET A 1 5.41 11.85 2.68
CA MET A 1 6.06 10.67 3.32
C MET A 1 5.79 9.40 2.53
N LEU A 2 6.63 8.37 2.65
CA LEU A 2 6.50 7.07 1.96
C LEU A 2 5.08 6.50 2.10
N ALA A 3 4.54 6.49 3.32
CA ALA A 3 3.20 5.99 3.64
C ALA A 3 2.06 6.72 2.90
N GLU A 4 2.18 8.03 2.64
CA GLU A 4 1.16 8.79 1.90
C GLU A 4 1.12 8.39 0.42
N GLN A 5 2.30 8.19 -0.19
CA GLN A 5 2.41 7.78 -1.59
C GLN A 5 1.84 6.37 -1.79
N PHE A 6 2.18 5.43 -0.89
CA PHE A 6 1.59 4.09 -0.90
C PHE A 6 0.10 4.10 -0.60
N GLY A 7 -0.37 4.95 0.31
CA GLY A 7 -1.79 5.05 0.63
C GLY A 7 -2.65 5.45 -0.55
N LYS A 8 -2.19 6.42 -1.35
CA LYS A 8 -2.86 6.79 -2.60
C LYS A 8 -2.86 5.61 -3.60
N LEU A 9 -1.71 4.96 -3.79
CA LEU A 9 -1.57 3.84 -4.73
C LEU A 9 -2.48 2.66 -4.35
N VAL A 10 -2.51 2.30 -3.06
CA VAL A 10 -3.38 1.27 -2.48
C VAL A 10 -4.85 1.60 -2.73
N ARG A 11 -5.26 2.85 -2.46
CA ARG A 11 -6.63 3.32 -2.70
C ARG A 11 -7.01 3.19 -4.17
N ASP A 12 -6.17 3.71 -5.06
CA ASP A 12 -6.43 3.75 -6.50
C ASP A 12 -6.59 2.34 -7.06
N GLN A 13 -5.69 1.42 -6.68
CA GLN A 13 -5.77 0.04 -7.13
C GLN A 13 -6.99 -0.70 -6.55
N ARG A 14 -7.30 -0.50 -5.27
CA ARG A 14 -8.49 -1.07 -4.65
C ARG A 14 -9.78 -0.64 -5.37
N VAL A 15 -9.90 0.66 -5.66
CA VAL A 15 -11.07 1.22 -6.36
C VAL A 15 -11.16 0.69 -7.79
N ARG A 16 -10.04 0.61 -8.52
CA ARG A 16 -9.99 0.01 -9.87
C ARG A 16 -10.48 -1.44 -9.87
N LYS A 17 -10.11 -2.21 -8.85
CA LYS A 17 -10.57 -3.60 -8.66
C LYS A 17 -11.97 -3.72 -8.04
N ARG A 18 -12.65 -2.60 -7.75
CA ARG A 18 -13.97 -2.54 -7.09
C ARG A 18 -14.04 -3.30 -5.75
N LEU A 19 -12.93 -3.34 -5.01
CA LEU A 19 -12.84 -4.05 -3.73
C LEU A 19 -13.25 -3.14 -2.57
N ARG A 20 -13.91 -3.69 -1.55
CA ARG A 20 -14.19 -2.94 -0.30
C ARG A 20 -12.95 -2.95 0.59
N GLN A 21 -12.77 -1.90 1.38
CA GLN A 21 -11.65 -1.82 2.33
C GLN A 21 -11.62 -3.01 3.30
N VAL A 22 -12.78 -3.45 3.79
CA VAL A 22 -12.85 -4.59 4.73
C VAL A 22 -12.34 -5.89 4.11
N ASP A 23 -12.58 -6.11 2.82
CA ASP A 23 -12.15 -7.33 2.14
C ASP A 23 -10.62 -7.32 1.94
N VAL A 24 -10.06 -6.19 1.49
CA VAL A 24 -8.60 -6.04 1.34
C VAL A 24 -7.88 -6.13 2.68
N ALA A 25 -8.41 -5.48 3.71
CA ALA A 25 -7.82 -5.50 5.05
C ALA A 25 -7.80 -6.92 5.63
N ARG A 26 -8.89 -7.68 5.44
CA ARG A 26 -8.97 -9.09 5.84
C ARG A 26 -7.93 -9.92 5.10
N SER A 27 -7.84 -9.80 3.78
CA SER A 27 -6.87 -10.56 2.97
C SER A 27 -5.40 -10.21 3.30
N ALA A 28 -5.13 -8.97 3.70
CA ALA A 28 -3.78 -8.54 4.11
C ALA A 28 -3.49 -8.79 5.60
N ALA A 29 -4.42 -9.37 6.35
CA ALA A 29 -4.34 -9.56 7.80
C ALA A 29 -4.01 -8.25 8.56
N VAL A 30 -4.71 -7.16 8.21
CA VAL A 30 -4.61 -5.86 8.87
C VAL A 30 -5.99 -5.36 9.29
N SER A 31 -6.05 -4.40 10.21
CA SER A 31 -7.32 -3.80 10.57
C SER A 31 -7.84 -2.90 9.45
N ARG A 32 -9.17 -2.86 9.26
CA ARG A 32 -9.82 -1.91 8.34
C ARG A 32 -9.44 -0.46 8.67
N THR A 33 -9.28 -0.14 9.95
CA THR A 33 -8.88 1.19 10.42
C THR A 33 -7.48 1.58 9.94
N VAL A 34 -6.52 0.65 9.98
CA VAL A 34 -5.16 0.86 9.44
C VAL A 34 -5.22 1.15 7.94
N LEU A 35 -5.95 0.33 7.18
CA LEU A 35 -6.13 0.57 5.74
C LEU A 35 -6.81 1.93 5.46
N SER A 36 -7.85 2.29 6.21
CA SER A 36 -8.53 3.56 6.04
C SER A 36 -7.62 4.76 6.31
N ARG A 37 -6.82 4.72 7.39
CA ARG A 37 -5.87 5.81 7.71
C ARG A 37 -4.78 5.92 6.66
N LEU A 38 -4.28 4.79 6.18
CA LEU A 38 -3.30 4.73 5.09
C LEU A 38 -3.86 5.38 3.82
N GLU A 39 -5.06 4.97 3.37
CA GLU A 39 -5.69 5.54 2.16
C GLU A 39 -6.05 7.03 2.28
N GLN A 40 -6.13 7.57 3.50
CA GLN A 40 -6.41 8.99 3.78
C GLN A 40 -5.14 9.84 3.92
N GLY A 41 -3.95 9.23 3.85
CA GLY A 41 -2.68 9.94 4.13
C GLY A 41 -2.54 10.35 5.61
N ARG A 42 -3.35 9.77 6.50
CA ARG A 42 -3.35 10.05 7.96
C ARG A 42 -2.70 8.94 8.77
N ALA A 43 -1.97 8.05 8.11
CA ALA A 43 -1.32 6.98 8.81
C ALA A 43 -0.07 7.50 9.52
N GLU A 44 -0.02 7.29 10.83
CA GLU A 44 1.22 7.18 11.61
C GLU A 44 2.23 6.27 10.89
N PRO A 45 3.54 6.32 11.23
CA PRO A 45 4.55 5.46 10.62
C PRO A 45 4.07 4.00 10.55
N VAL A 46 3.67 3.60 9.35
CA VAL A 46 3.17 2.26 9.09
C VAL A 46 4.37 1.36 8.91
N GLN A 47 4.38 0.24 9.61
CA GLN A 47 5.42 -0.74 9.46
C GLN A 47 5.48 -1.24 7.99
N THR A 48 6.68 -1.45 7.48
CA THR A 48 6.89 -1.82 6.06
C THR A 48 6.20 -3.13 5.70
N ASP A 49 6.10 -4.08 6.63
CA ASP A 49 5.41 -5.36 6.44
C ASP A 49 3.90 -5.19 6.14
N VAL A 50 3.25 -4.17 6.70
CA VAL A 50 1.84 -3.85 6.44
C VAL A 50 1.69 -3.37 5.00
N LEU A 51 2.61 -2.52 4.53
CA LEU A 51 2.62 -2.07 3.14
C LEU A 51 2.83 -3.24 2.20
N ASP A 52 3.82 -4.10 2.47
CA ASP A 52 4.12 -5.26 1.64
C ASP A 52 2.92 -6.20 1.50
N ARG A 53 2.21 -6.49 2.60
CA ARG A 53 1.00 -7.32 2.58
C ARG A 53 -0.12 -6.70 1.75
N LEU A 54 -0.34 -5.40 1.87
CA LEU A 54 -1.35 -4.68 1.08
C LEU A 54 -1.02 -4.67 -0.42
N LEU A 55 0.24 -4.40 -0.77
CA LEU A 55 0.71 -4.40 -2.17
C LEU A 55 0.57 -5.79 -2.81
N ARG A 56 0.90 -6.86 -2.07
CA ARG A 56 0.72 -8.24 -2.54
C ARG A 56 -0.75 -8.58 -2.81
N VAL A 57 -1.65 -8.29 -1.87
CA VAL A 57 -3.09 -8.55 -2.03
C VAL A 57 -3.68 -7.78 -3.21
N LEU A 58 -3.19 -6.57 -3.45
CA LEU A 58 -3.65 -5.74 -4.57
C LEU A 58 -2.94 -6.06 -5.89
N GLU A 59 -2.01 -7.02 -5.89
CA GLU A 59 -1.18 -7.42 -7.03
C GLU A 59 -0.45 -6.23 -7.66
N ILE A 60 0.05 -5.33 -6.81
CA ILE A 60 0.79 -4.15 -7.24
C ILE A 60 2.24 -4.54 -7.40
N SER A 61 2.71 -4.54 -8.64
CA SER A 61 4.12 -4.81 -8.94
C SER A 61 5.02 -3.63 -8.51
N PRO A 62 6.23 -3.87 -7.99
CA PRO A 62 7.18 -2.83 -7.60
C PRO A 62 7.50 -1.84 -8.73
N GLN A 63 7.46 -2.33 -9.98
CA GLN A 63 7.60 -1.56 -11.22
C GLN A 63 6.67 -0.32 -11.27
N VAL A 64 5.45 -0.45 -10.73
CA VAL A 64 4.41 0.61 -10.74
C VAL A 64 4.71 1.69 -9.69
N VAL A 65 5.29 1.26 -8.57
CA VAL A 65 5.76 2.16 -7.51
C VAL A 65 6.93 3.00 -8.03
N ALA A 66 7.81 2.42 -8.83
CA ALA A 66 8.99 3.09 -9.37
C ALA A 66 8.68 4.30 -10.27
N ARG A 67 7.50 4.34 -10.90
CA ARG A 67 7.04 5.49 -11.70
C ARG A 67 6.42 6.62 -10.86
N SER A 68 6.19 6.41 -9.56
CA SER A 68 5.41 7.33 -8.72
C SER A 68 6.25 8.21 -7.77
N GLY A 69 7.57 8.03 -7.68
CA GLY A 69 8.43 8.94 -6.90
C GLY A 69 9.83 8.41 -6.55
N PRO A 70 10.67 9.23 -5.88
CA PRO A 70 12.08 8.93 -5.60
C PRO A 70 12.34 7.76 -4.64
N ASP A 71 11.30 7.19 -4.02
CA ASP A 71 11.41 6.04 -3.10
C ASP A 71 11.49 4.67 -3.81
N ALA A 72 11.42 4.67 -5.14
CA ALA A 72 11.61 3.49 -6.01
C ALA A 72 12.86 2.66 -5.66
N ALA A 73 13.98 3.36 -5.39
CA ALA A 73 15.27 2.75 -5.15
C ALA A 73 15.34 1.97 -3.82
N ARG A 74 14.57 2.39 -2.81
CA ARG A 74 14.59 1.76 -1.46
C ARG A 74 13.86 0.43 -1.42
N ILE A 75 12.82 0.26 -2.24
CA ILE A 75 12.07 -1.00 -2.34
C ILE A 75 12.82 -2.02 -3.18
N GLN A 76 13.45 -1.57 -4.27
CA GLN A 76 14.31 -2.43 -5.08
C GLN A 76 15.48 -2.99 -4.27
N ALA A 77 16.17 -2.12 -3.50
CA ALA A 77 17.34 -2.49 -2.71
C ALA A 77 17.05 -3.37 -1.47
N ARG A 78 15.78 -3.63 -1.13
CA ARG A 78 15.40 -4.51 0.00
C ARG A 78 14.96 -5.90 -0.47
N MET A 79 14.85 -6.10 -1.79
CA MET A 79 14.44 -7.35 -2.43
C MET A 79 15.60 -8.02 -3.18
N GLU A 80 16.81 -7.44 -3.13
CA GLU A 80 18.10 -8.01 -3.52
C GLU A 80 18.91 -8.32 -2.25
#